data_AF-R0MD25-F1
#
_entry.id   AF-R0MD25-F1
#
_cell.length_a   1.000
_cell.length_b   1.000
_cell.length_c   1.000
_cell.angle_alpha   90.00
_cell.angle_beta   90.00
_cell.angle_gamma   90.00
#
_symmetry.space_group_name_H-M   'P 1'
#
loop_
_entity.id
_entity.type
_entity.pdbx_description
1 polymer ?
#
loop_
_entity_poly.entity_id
_entity_poly.type
_entity_poly.pdbx_seq_one_letter_code
_entity_poly.pdbx_strand_id
1 'polypeptide(L)'
;MELMFIIIFYFLSAVSIITNDSKDMFKKVDKNRLDLNITKDDRNITVKFKSKEHIPFGGIWTSDNFTIDDSQFLIEGTSIFEWVTKNITDINSLDRFIDTISSRTFDHKSNIKGFYDKADNLQLALVIFKIEDFRKIAVEVIKSQKSGGNKSLSDDYDKKIEKNMLNMQIIHVLNYNNKANEIPSDLNDYELYILRSFRISDSFKTLPLLKKCAFDVITSAALAFTFFGILILTGRYSLSKFF
;
A
#
# COMPACT_ATOMS: atom_id res chain seq x y z
N MET A 1 4.94 -17.62 11.70
CA MET A 1 3.57 -17.48 11.16
C MET A 1 3.00 -16.09 11.44
N GLU A 2 3.19 -15.52 12.63
CA GLU A 2 2.61 -14.21 13.01
C GLU A 2 3.26 -12.98 12.33
N LEU A 3 4.59 -12.95 12.11
CA LEU A 3 5.26 -11.91 11.31
C LEU A 3 4.74 -11.84 9.85
N MET A 4 4.25 -12.97 9.33
CA MET A 4 3.74 -13.12 7.96
C MET A 4 2.39 -12.48 7.76
N PHE A 5 1.50 -12.57 8.75
CA PHE A 5 0.17 -11.98 8.69
C PHE A 5 0.23 -10.44 8.72
N ILE A 6 1.11 -9.86 9.54
CA ILE A 6 1.24 -8.40 9.70
C ILE A 6 1.76 -7.73 8.41
N ILE A 7 2.64 -8.40 7.65
CA ILE A 7 3.26 -7.83 6.43
C ILE A 7 2.38 -8.05 5.17
N ILE A 8 1.54 -9.09 5.13
CA ILE A 8 0.60 -9.35 4.01
C ILE A 8 -0.60 -8.38 4.04
N PHE A 9 -1.20 -8.11 5.23
CA PHE A 9 -2.27 -7.11 5.36
C PHE A 9 -1.79 -5.68 5.03
N TYR A 10 -0.50 -5.42 5.25
CA TYR A 10 0.16 -4.15 5.00
C TYR A 10 0.25 -3.76 3.52
N PHE A 11 0.44 -4.72 2.61
CA PHE A 11 0.43 -4.47 1.15
C PHE A 11 -0.90 -3.93 0.66
N LEU A 12 -2.00 -4.53 1.13
CA LEU A 12 -3.37 -4.13 0.76
C LEU A 12 -3.71 -2.72 1.24
N SER A 13 -3.15 -2.28 2.37
CA SER A 13 -3.37 -0.93 2.90
C SER A 13 -2.69 0.16 2.05
N ALA A 14 -1.49 -0.10 1.52
CA ALA A 14 -0.77 0.85 0.67
C ALA A 14 -1.48 1.07 -0.67
N VAL A 15 -2.04 0.00 -1.27
CA VAL A 15 -2.88 0.09 -2.47
C VAL A 15 -4.07 1.03 -2.24
N SER A 16 -4.76 0.88 -1.10
CA SER A 16 -5.94 1.70 -0.78
C SER A 16 -5.63 3.20 -0.60
N ILE A 17 -4.40 3.55 -0.17
CA ILE A 17 -3.96 4.93 0.03
C ILE A 17 -3.68 5.61 -1.31
N ILE A 18 -3.02 4.92 -2.24
CA ILE A 18 -2.66 5.47 -3.55
C ILE A 18 -3.91 5.67 -4.42
N THR A 19 -4.89 4.78 -4.33
CA THR A 19 -6.11 4.86 -5.16
C THR A 19 -7.15 5.88 -4.66
N ASN A 20 -7.07 6.35 -3.40
CA ASN A 20 -8.11 7.21 -2.80
C ASN A 20 -7.64 8.63 -2.42
N ASP A 21 -6.34 8.92 -2.36
CA ASP A 21 -5.86 10.22 -1.89
C ASP A 21 -5.78 11.28 -2.99
N SER A 22 -6.10 12.54 -2.63
CA SER A 22 -6.12 13.66 -3.58
C SER A 22 -4.70 14.06 -4.01
N LYS A 23 -4.55 14.53 -5.26
CA LYS A 23 -3.28 15.00 -5.84
C LYS A 23 -2.55 16.07 -4.98
N ASP A 24 -3.27 16.77 -4.09
CA ASP A 24 -2.72 17.80 -3.20
C ASP A 24 -1.86 17.24 -2.04
N MET A 25 -1.88 15.92 -1.82
CA MET A 25 -1.16 15.25 -0.72
C MET A 25 0.29 14.90 -1.06
N PHE A 26 0.69 15.11 -2.33
CA PHE A 26 2.02 14.79 -2.85
C PHE A 26 2.93 16.02 -2.90
N LYS A 27 4.10 15.92 -2.29
CA LYS A 27 5.16 16.94 -2.42
C LYS A 27 6.20 16.46 -3.43
N LYS A 28 6.47 17.27 -4.46
CA LYS A 28 7.57 17.01 -5.41
C LYS A 28 8.92 17.06 -4.67
N VAL A 29 9.79 16.09 -4.92
CA VAL A 29 11.13 15.96 -4.34
C VAL A 29 12.17 15.71 -5.44
N ASP A 30 13.45 15.89 -5.11
CA ASP A 30 14.55 15.60 -6.04
C ASP A 30 14.58 14.09 -6.38
N LYS A 31 14.61 13.75 -7.67
CA LYS A 31 14.65 12.37 -8.15
C LYS A 31 15.89 11.61 -7.67
N ASN A 32 17.00 12.32 -7.44
CA ASN A 32 18.28 11.73 -7.01
C ASN A 32 18.27 11.34 -5.52
N ARG A 33 17.17 11.61 -4.79
CA ARG A 33 16.99 11.17 -3.41
C ARG A 33 16.94 9.64 -3.28
N LEU A 34 16.50 8.96 -4.33
CA LEU A 34 16.46 7.50 -4.40
C LEU A 34 17.43 7.04 -5.49
N ASP A 35 18.29 6.06 -5.17
CA ASP A 35 19.12 5.39 -6.18
C ASP A 35 18.28 4.28 -6.82
N LEU A 36 17.61 4.68 -7.90
CA LEU A 36 16.70 3.88 -8.70
C LEU A 36 17.24 3.74 -10.13
N ASN A 37 17.15 2.52 -10.66
CA ASN A 37 17.38 2.26 -12.06
C ASN A 37 16.26 1.35 -12.59
N ILE A 38 15.50 1.86 -13.55
CA ILE A 38 14.34 1.17 -14.10
C ILE A 38 14.67 0.75 -15.52
N THR A 39 14.57 -0.56 -15.75
CA THR A 39 14.91 -1.20 -17.01
C THR A 39 13.75 -2.03 -17.50
N LYS A 40 13.66 -2.19 -18.82
CA LYS A 40 12.63 -2.99 -19.48
C LYS A 40 13.31 -3.99 -20.41
N ASP A 41 12.89 -5.23 -20.31
CA ASP A 41 13.17 -6.28 -21.28
C ASP A 41 11.87 -6.75 -21.97
N ASP A 42 11.94 -7.80 -22.78
CA ASP A 42 10.79 -8.32 -23.54
C ASP A 42 9.66 -8.89 -22.65
N ARG A 43 9.94 -9.15 -21.37
CA ARG A 43 9.02 -9.83 -20.45
C ARG A 43 8.66 -8.99 -19.24
N ASN A 44 9.57 -8.16 -18.75
CA ASN A 44 9.44 -7.50 -17.46
C ASN A 44 9.90 -6.04 -17.50
N ILE A 45 9.27 -5.24 -16.65
CA ILE A 45 9.82 -3.99 -16.15
C ILE A 45 10.47 -4.31 -14.80
N THR A 46 11.75 -3.99 -14.67
CA THR A 46 12.54 -4.22 -13.44
C THR A 46 12.97 -2.89 -12.85
N VAL A 47 12.55 -2.64 -11.61
CA VAL A 47 12.95 -1.51 -10.78
C VAL A 47 14.02 -1.98 -9.82
N LYS A 48 15.24 -1.47 -9.99
CA LYS A 48 16.36 -1.74 -9.06
C LYS A 48 16.47 -0.59 -8.08
N PHE A 49 16.45 -0.92 -6.80
CA PHE A 49 16.60 0.02 -5.70
C PHE A 49 17.86 -0.28 -4.89
N LYS A 50 18.63 0.75 -4.60
CA LYS A 50 19.78 0.69 -3.70
C LYS A 50 19.68 1.82 -2.68
N SER A 51 20.01 1.55 -1.42
CA SER A 51 20.06 2.63 -0.42
C SER A 51 20.92 2.23 0.78
N LYS A 52 21.47 3.26 1.43
CA LYS A 52 22.15 3.12 2.73
C LYS A 52 21.24 3.43 3.92
N GLU A 53 20.10 4.05 3.67
CA GLU A 53 19.23 4.63 4.72
C GLU A 53 17.83 4.01 4.73
N HIS A 54 17.46 3.33 3.65
CA HIS A 54 16.09 2.91 3.37
C HIS A 54 16.00 1.45 2.92
N ILE A 55 14.86 0.83 3.21
CA ILE A 55 14.52 -0.53 2.81
C ILE A 55 13.22 -0.50 1.99
N PRO A 56 13.22 -0.91 0.72
CA PRO A 56 12.01 -0.99 -0.07
C PRO A 56 11.28 -2.30 0.26
N PHE A 57 9.97 -2.22 0.50
CA PHE A 57 9.14 -3.40 0.76
C PHE A 57 8.27 -3.76 -0.43
N GLY A 58 7.68 -2.76 -1.10
CA GLY A 58 6.74 -2.97 -2.20
C GLY A 58 6.80 -1.91 -3.28
N GLY A 59 6.43 -2.35 -4.48
CA GLY A 59 6.14 -1.50 -5.63
C GLY A 59 4.70 -1.73 -6.06
N ILE A 60 3.97 -0.65 -6.31
CA ILE A 60 2.60 -0.70 -6.82
C ILE A 60 2.56 0.15 -8.08
N TRP A 61 2.42 -0.52 -9.22
CA TRP A 61 2.19 0.12 -10.50
C TRP A 61 0.72 0.46 -10.65
N THR A 62 0.43 1.71 -10.95
CA THR A 62 -0.93 2.17 -11.22
C THR A 62 -0.99 2.97 -12.52
N SER A 63 -2.16 2.97 -13.13
CA SER A 63 -2.52 3.86 -14.23
C SER A 63 -3.92 4.37 -13.94
N ASP A 64 -4.05 5.69 -13.83
CA ASP A 64 -5.25 6.35 -13.33
C ASP A 64 -5.79 5.69 -12.04
N ASN A 65 -6.87 4.91 -12.14
CA ASN A 65 -7.52 4.23 -11.02
C ASN A 65 -7.29 2.71 -11.00
N PHE A 66 -6.47 2.18 -11.90
CA PHE A 66 -6.22 0.74 -12.03
C PHE A 66 -4.86 0.37 -11.44
N THR A 67 -4.85 -0.67 -10.62
CA THR A 67 -3.60 -1.35 -10.24
C THR A 67 -3.19 -2.30 -11.35
N ILE A 68 -1.95 -2.15 -11.83
CA ILE A 68 -1.36 -2.99 -12.88
C ILE A 68 -0.63 -4.17 -12.24
N ASP A 69 0.19 -3.90 -11.22
CA ASP A 69 0.97 -4.89 -10.46
C ASP A 69 1.22 -4.36 -9.04
N ASP A 70 1.11 -5.22 -8.04
CA ASP A 70 1.27 -4.90 -6.62
C ASP A 70 2.17 -5.92 -5.92
N SER A 71 3.41 -6.03 -6.37
CA SER A 71 4.34 -7.05 -5.90
C SER A 71 5.43 -6.54 -4.96
N GLN A 72 6.00 -7.46 -4.18
CA GLN A 72 7.10 -7.18 -3.25
C GLN A 72 8.42 -6.92 -3.96
N PHE A 73 9.29 -6.16 -3.31
CA PHE A 73 10.70 -6.14 -3.68
C PHE A 73 11.34 -7.49 -3.33
N LEU A 74 12.26 -7.91 -4.18
CA LEU A 74 13.06 -9.10 -4.06
C LEU A 74 14.48 -8.70 -3.62
N ILE A 75 15.07 -9.52 -2.78
CA ILE A 75 16.48 -9.46 -2.40
C ILE A 75 17.08 -10.83 -2.68
N GLU A 76 18.15 -10.87 -3.48
CA GLU A 76 18.79 -12.13 -3.91
C GLU A 76 17.79 -13.10 -4.60
N GLY A 77 16.77 -12.55 -5.28
CA GLY A 77 15.73 -13.33 -5.96
C GLY A 77 14.62 -13.88 -5.05
N THR A 78 14.68 -13.62 -3.75
CA THR A 78 13.65 -14.01 -2.76
C THR A 78 12.85 -12.79 -2.35
N SER A 79 11.55 -12.94 -2.10
CA SER A 79 10.74 -11.84 -1.55
C SER A 79 11.37 -11.30 -0.27
N ILE A 80 11.39 -9.97 -0.10
CA ILE A 80 12.00 -9.36 1.09
C ILE A 80 11.39 -9.91 2.38
N PHE A 81 10.10 -10.21 2.34
CA PHE A 81 9.38 -10.83 3.44
C PHE A 81 9.97 -12.20 3.83
N GLU A 82 10.09 -13.10 2.86
CA GLU A 82 10.62 -14.45 3.09
C GLU A 82 12.09 -14.39 3.50
N TRP A 83 12.88 -13.53 2.84
CA TRP A 83 14.29 -13.38 3.14
C TRP A 83 14.51 -12.87 4.57
N VAL A 84 13.78 -11.84 5.00
CA VAL A 84 13.87 -11.30 6.36
C VAL A 84 13.47 -12.38 7.38
N THR A 85 12.38 -13.10 7.14
CA THR A 85 11.90 -14.15 8.04
C THR A 85 12.92 -15.28 8.21
N LYS A 86 13.64 -15.63 7.14
CA LYS A 86 14.62 -16.71 7.14
C LYS A 86 15.97 -16.29 7.73
N ASN A 87 16.38 -15.05 7.53
CA ASN A 87 17.74 -14.59 7.85
C ASN A 87 17.85 -13.73 9.11
N ILE A 88 16.74 -13.16 9.60
CA ILE A 88 16.72 -12.32 10.82
C ILE A 88 16.05 -13.09 11.96
N THR A 89 16.86 -13.82 12.73
CA THR A 89 16.42 -14.65 13.86
C THR A 89 16.64 -13.99 15.23
N ASP A 90 17.57 -13.04 15.30
CA ASP A 90 17.94 -12.31 16.52
C ASP A 90 18.52 -10.93 16.20
N ILE A 91 18.81 -10.15 17.26
CA ILE A 91 19.34 -8.79 17.15
C ILE A 91 20.69 -8.76 16.39
N ASN A 92 21.56 -9.76 16.55
CA ASN A 92 22.86 -9.78 15.87
C ASN A 92 22.70 -10.03 14.37
N SER A 93 21.74 -10.88 13.97
CA SER A 93 21.39 -11.07 12.56
C SER A 93 20.72 -9.84 11.94
N LEU A 94 19.90 -9.12 12.71
CA LEU A 94 19.30 -7.85 12.31
C LEU A 94 20.36 -6.77 12.07
N ASP A 95 21.27 -6.58 13.03
CA ASP A 95 22.32 -5.56 12.94
C ASP A 95 23.26 -5.87 11.75
N ARG A 96 23.65 -7.13 11.54
CA ARG A 96 24.42 -7.54 10.34
C ARG A 96 23.69 -7.25 9.02
N PHE A 97 22.37 -7.47 8.98
CA PHE A 97 21.59 -7.15 7.79
C PHE A 97 21.60 -5.64 7.52
N ILE A 98 21.39 -4.83 8.56
CA ILE A 98 21.43 -3.36 8.47
C ILE A 98 22.81 -2.87 8.01
N ASP A 99 23.88 -3.38 8.57
CA ASP A 99 25.25 -2.97 8.23
C ASP A 99 25.60 -3.29 6.77
N THR A 100 25.03 -4.35 6.21
CA THR A 100 25.31 -4.80 4.83
C THR A 100 24.34 -4.26 3.80
N ILE A 101 23.31 -3.52 4.20
CA ILE A 101 22.21 -3.14 3.30
C ILE A 101 22.64 -2.26 2.13
N SER A 102 23.63 -1.40 2.36
CA SER A 102 24.20 -0.50 1.34
C SER A 102 24.82 -1.24 0.15
N SER A 103 25.22 -2.50 0.35
CA SER A 103 25.81 -3.35 -0.69
C SER A 103 24.76 -4.15 -1.47
N ARG A 104 23.52 -4.18 -1.00
CA ARG A 104 22.44 -4.99 -1.53
C ARG A 104 21.66 -4.22 -2.59
N THR A 105 21.13 -4.95 -3.56
CA THR A 105 20.19 -4.45 -4.56
C THR A 105 18.86 -5.13 -4.34
N PHE A 106 17.80 -4.34 -4.34
CA PHE A 106 16.44 -4.80 -4.25
C PHE A 106 15.78 -4.66 -5.62
N ASP A 107 15.17 -5.73 -6.11
CA ASP A 107 14.56 -5.77 -7.43
C ASP A 107 13.04 -5.90 -7.30
N HIS A 108 12.27 -5.04 -7.94
CA HIS A 108 10.84 -5.23 -8.13
C HIS A 108 10.59 -5.52 -9.61
N LYS A 109 9.94 -6.66 -9.91
CA LYS A 109 9.78 -7.19 -11.26
C LYS A 109 8.31 -7.33 -11.58
N SER A 110 7.85 -6.58 -12.57
CA SER A 110 6.46 -6.59 -13.00
C SER A 110 6.37 -7.10 -14.43
N ASN A 111 5.39 -7.96 -14.71
CA ASN A 111 5.21 -8.52 -16.04
C ASN A 111 4.72 -7.44 -17.01
N ILE A 112 5.43 -7.26 -18.13
CA ILE A 112 5.13 -6.19 -19.09
C ILE A 112 3.72 -6.31 -19.70
N LYS A 113 3.16 -7.53 -19.77
CA LYS A 113 1.81 -7.75 -20.29
C LYS A 113 0.74 -6.99 -19.51
N GLY A 114 0.95 -6.72 -18.22
CA GLY A 114 0.01 -5.97 -17.40
C GLY A 114 -0.13 -4.51 -17.84
N PHE A 115 0.88 -3.96 -18.52
CA PHE A 115 0.98 -2.55 -18.88
C PHE A 115 0.40 -2.24 -20.27
N TYR A 116 0.22 -3.26 -21.12
CA TYR A 116 -0.37 -3.06 -22.44
C TYR A 116 -1.82 -2.58 -22.30
N ASP A 117 -2.17 -1.55 -23.09
CA ASP A 117 -3.50 -0.91 -23.12
C ASP A 117 -3.97 -0.33 -21.78
N LYS A 118 -3.04 -0.11 -20.84
CA LYS A 118 -3.31 0.40 -19.48
C LYS A 118 -2.20 1.31 -18.96
N ALA A 119 -1.43 1.93 -19.84
CA ALA A 119 -0.30 2.76 -19.42
C ALA A 119 -0.64 4.25 -19.35
N ASP A 120 -1.92 4.64 -19.24
CA ASP A 120 -2.31 6.05 -19.15
C ASP A 120 -1.86 6.67 -17.82
N ASN A 121 -1.14 7.79 -17.84
CA ASN A 121 -0.64 8.47 -16.64
C ASN A 121 0.06 7.50 -15.66
N LEU A 122 1.04 6.74 -16.16
CA LEU A 122 1.66 5.66 -15.40
C LEU A 122 2.29 6.19 -14.11
N GLN A 123 2.10 5.46 -13.01
CA GLN A 123 2.73 5.75 -11.73
C GLN A 123 3.29 4.49 -11.10
N LEU A 124 4.36 4.66 -10.33
CA LEU A 124 4.90 3.63 -9.44
C LEU A 124 4.99 4.20 -8.03
N ALA A 125 4.21 3.65 -7.12
CA ALA A 125 4.36 3.91 -5.71
C ALA A 125 5.33 2.91 -5.08
N LEU A 126 6.35 3.45 -4.43
CA LEU A 126 7.35 2.72 -3.67
C LEU A 126 7.03 2.82 -2.18
N VAL A 127 6.82 1.68 -1.55
CA VAL A 127 6.63 1.56 -0.11
C VAL A 127 7.98 1.32 0.53
N ILE A 128 8.48 2.31 1.27
CA ILE A 128 9.86 2.35 1.78
C ILE A 128 9.85 2.61 3.28
N PHE A 129 10.74 1.95 4.02
CA PHE A 129 11.00 2.25 5.44
C PHE A 129 12.38 2.86 5.63
N LYS A 130 12.51 3.76 6.59
CA LYS A 130 13.83 4.09 7.15
C LYS A 130 14.37 2.88 7.90
N ILE A 131 15.66 2.61 7.75
CA ILE A 131 16.34 1.52 8.45
C ILE A 131 16.15 1.60 9.96
N GLU A 132 16.22 2.81 10.53
CA GLU A 132 16.03 3.01 11.97
C GLU A 132 14.65 2.57 12.45
N ASP A 133 13.60 2.87 11.66
CA ASP A 133 12.23 2.53 12.00
C ASP A 133 11.98 1.04 11.80
N PHE A 134 12.49 0.46 10.72
CA PHE A 134 12.52 -0.99 10.52
C PHE A 134 13.21 -1.70 11.70
N ARG A 135 14.36 -1.20 12.15
CA ARG A 135 15.10 -1.77 13.29
C ARG A 135 14.28 -1.73 14.58
N LYS A 136 13.62 -0.62 14.88
CA LYS A 136 12.74 -0.49 16.06
C LYS A 136 11.66 -1.56 16.05
N ILE A 137 10.95 -1.70 14.92
CA ILE A 137 9.88 -2.70 14.74
C ILE A 137 10.44 -4.12 14.89
N ALA A 138 11.52 -4.44 14.17
CA ALA A 138 12.12 -5.77 14.20
C ALA A 138 12.61 -6.17 15.61
N VAL A 139 13.20 -5.23 16.37
CA VAL A 139 13.61 -5.47 17.76
C VAL A 139 12.41 -5.74 18.67
N GLU A 140 11.31 -5.00 18.52
CA GLU A 140 10.07 -5.22 19.29
C GLU A 140 9.55 -6.65 19.04
N VAL A 141 9.50 -7.08 17.78
CA VAL A 141 9.06 -8.44 17.40
C VAL A 141 10.00 -9.53 17.92
N ILE A 142 11.32 -9.38 17.74
CA ILE A 142 12.29 -10.38 18.22
C ILE A 142 12.19 -10.55 19.74
N LYS A 143 12.01 -9.44 20.47
CA LYS A 143 11.85 -9.47 21.93
C LYS A 143 10.57 -10.18 22.34
N SER A 144 9.44 -9.90 21.68
CA SER A 144 8.16 -10.55 22.01
C SER A 144 8.17 -12.05 21.73
N GLN A 145 8.87 -12.50 20.70
CA GLN A 145 9.05 -13.93 20.42
C GLN A 145 9.87 -14.63 21.50
N LYS A 146 10.88 -13.97 22.09
CA LYS A 146 11.72 -14.54 23.15
C LYS A 146 11.04 -14.60 24.51
N SER A 147 10.10 -13.69 24.79
CA SER A 147 9.38 -13.64 26.07
C SER A 147 8.10 -14.49 26.10
N GLY A 148 7.63 -15.00 24.96
CA GLY A 148 6.41 -15.81 24.84
C GLY A 148 6.67 -17.32 24.83
N GLY A 149 6.49 -17.98 25.99
CA GLY A 149 6.18 -19.41 25.99
C GLY A 149 4.72 -19.61 25.52
N ASN A 150 4.53 -20.21 24.33
CA ASN A 150 3.26 -20.75 23.80
C ASN A 150 1.96 -19.92 24.01
N LYS A 151 2.05 -18.60 24.14
CA LYS A 151 0.88 -17.72 24.05
C LYS A 151 0.91 -17.08 22.68
N SER A 152 -0.11 -17.36 21.87
CA SER A 152 -0.37 -16.59 20.66
C SER A 152 -0.27 -15.11 21.02
N LEU A 153 0.49 -14.35 20.24
CA LEU A 153 0.53 -12.90 20.43
C LEU A 153 -0.92 -12.41 20.41
N SER A 154 -1.33 -11.63 21.42
CA SER A 154 -2.71 -11.16 21.51
C SER A 154 -3.02 -10.25 20.32
N ASP A 155 -4.22 -10.30 19.75
CA ASP A 155 -4.66 -9.44 18.63
C ASP A 155 -4.31 -7.95 18.81
N ASP A 156 -4.28 -7.45 20.05
CA ASP A 156 -3.94 -6.06 20.37
C ASP A 156 -2.45 -5.71 20.13
N TYR A 157 -1.56 -6.68 20.25
CA TYR A 157 -0.13 -6.52 19.99
C TYR A 157 0.14 -6.44 18.48
N ASP A 158 -0.49 -7.33 17.71
CA ASP A 158 -0.38 -7.34 16.26
C ASP A 158 -0.93 -6.04 15.65
N LYS A 159 -2.09 -5.57 16.13
CA LYS A 159 -2.66 -4.26 15.76
C LYS A 159 -1.75 -3.08 16.10
N LYS A 160 -1.03 -3.15 17.22
CA LYS A 160 -0.09 -2.09 17.62
C LYS A 160 1.12 -2.05 16.69
N ILE A 161 1.69 -3.21 16.35
CA ILE A 161 2.80 -3.29 15.38
C ILE A 161 2.33 -2.79 14.01
N GLU A 162 1.17 -3.26 13.54
CA GLU A 162 0.56 -2.83 12.28
C GLU A 162 0.44 -1.29 12.22
N LYS A 163 -0.14 -0.69 13.27
CA LYS A 163 -0.26 0.76 13.37
C LYS A 163 1.10 1.46 13.37
N ASN A 164 2.11 0.91 14.03
CA ASN A 164 3.46 1.48 14.02
C ASN A 164 4.08 1.43 12.61
N MET A 165 3.93 0.30 11.91
CA MET A 165 4.42 0.15 10.54
C MET A 165 3.76 1.16 9.58
N LEU A 166 2.44 1.32 9.65
CA LEU A 166 1.70 2.30 8.83
C LEU A 166 2.14 3.74 9.08
N ASN A 167 2.50 4.09 10.31
CA ASN A 167 2.98 5.43 10.64
C ASN A 167 4.45 5.67 10.24
N MET A 168 5.23 4.62 10.04
CA MET A 168 6.67 4.68 9.76
C MET A 168 7.00 4.52 8.28
N GLN A 169 6.03 4.10 7.46
CA GLN A 169 6.21 3.97 6.03
C GLN A 169 6.35 5.33 5.36
N ILE A 170 7.17 5.36 4.32
CA ILE A 170 7.32 6.48 3.41
C ILE A 170 6.90 6.00 2.04
N ILE A 171 5.89 6.64 1.46
CA ILE A 171 5.46 6.36 0.10
C ILE A 171 6.09 7.40 -0.81
N HIS A 172 6.98 6.94 -1.70
CA HIS A 172 7.44 7.75 -2.82
C HIS A 172 6.65 7.36 -4.07
N VAL A 173 6.19 8.32 -4.84
CA VAL A 173 5.46 8.06 -6.08
C VAL A 173 6.26 8.62 -7.24
N LEU A 174 6.60 7.74 -8.18
CA LEU A 174 7.19 8.08 -9.45
C LEU A 174 6.04 8.31 -10.41
N ASN A 175 5.94 9.53 -10.93
CA ASN A 175 4.94 9.90 -11.93
C ASN A 175 5.61 10.01 -13.29
N TYR A 176 5.03 9.34 -14.26
CA TYR A 176 5.46 9.42 -15.65
C TYR A 176 4.55 10.35 -16.44
N ASN A 177 5.15 11.15 -17.31
CA ASN A 177 4.43 11.93 -18.30
C ASN A 177 4.54 11.25 -19.66
N ASN A 178 3.73 10.22 -19.88
CA ASN A 178 3.75 9.41 -21.09
C ASN A 178 2.49 9.58 -21.93
N LYS A 179 2.57 9.17 -23.20
CA LYS A 179 1.41 9.15 -24.09
C LYS A 179 0.43 8.06 -23.69
N ALA A 180 -0.84 8.28 -24.04
CA ALA A 180 -1.89 7.33 -23.74
C ALA A 180 -1.56 5.93 -24.29
N ASN A 181 -1.75 4.90 -23.47
CA ASN A 181 -1.51 3.48 -23.74
C ASN A 181 -0.07 3.12 -24.12
N GLU A 182 0.89 4.00 -23.85
CA GLU A 182 2.29 3.79 -24.18
C GLU A 182 3.16 3.84 -22.93
N ILE A 183 3.88 2.74 -22.66
CA ILE A 183 4.96 2.73 -21.67
C ILE A 183 6.01 3.78 -22.11
N PRO A 184 6.48 4.67 -21.21
CA PRO A 184 7.51 5.65 -21.53
C PRO A 184 8.74 5.00 -22.19
N SER A 185 9.30 5.65 -23.21
CA SER A 185 10.51 5.18 -23.89
C SER A 185 11.74 5.22 -22.98
N ASP A 186 11.81 6.22 -22.09
CA ASP A 186 12.76 6.28 -20.98
C ASP A 186 12.02 6.14 -19.64
N LEU A 187 12.18 4.98 -19.01
CA LEU A 187 11.59 4.68 -17.70
C LEU A 187 12.32 5.36 -16.53
N ASN A 188 13.42 6.06 -16.77
CA ASN A 188 14.16 6.83 -15.77
C ASN A 188 13.87 8.36 -15.86
N ASP A 189 13.01 8.75 -16.81
CA ASP A 189 12.46 10.10 -16.91
C ASP A 189 11.11 10.18 -16.19
N TYR A 190 11.17 10.25 -14.86
CA TYR A 190 10.01 10.39 -13.99
C TYR A 190 10.16 11.61 -13.07
N GLU A 191 9.02 12.12 -12.61
CA GLU A 191 8.96 13.06 -11.52
C GLU A 191 8.75 12.32 -10.19
N LEU A 192 9.56 12.64 -9.18
CA LEU A 192 9.47 12.00 -7.87
C LEU A 192 8.64 12.85 -6.91
N TYR A 193 7.69 12.19 -6.26
CA TYR A 193 6.84 12.75 -5.23
C TYR A 193 6.97 11.94 -3.94
N ILE A 194 6.71 12.58 -2.81
CA ILE A 194 6.56 11.92 -1.52
C ILE A 194 5.15 12.21 -1.00
N LEU A 195 4.43 11.16 -0.59
CA LEU A 195 3.17 11.33 0.13
C LEU A 195 3.50 11.94 1.49
N ARG A 196 2.97 13.12 1.79
CA ARG A 196 3.23 13.79 3.07
C ARG A 196 2.69 12.89 4.19
N SER A 197 3.51 12.55 5.20
CA SER A 197 3.06 11.72 6.32
C SER A 197 1.88 12.40 7.02
N PHE A 198 0.68 11.86 6.87
CA PHE A 198 -0.42 12.23 7.74
C PHE A 198 -0.24 11.47 9.04
N ARG A 199 -0.31 12.19 10.17
CA ARG A 199 -0.66 11.50 11.41
C ARG A 199 -2.04 10.91 11.15
N ILE A 200 -2.25 9.63 11.43
CA ILE A 200 -3.55 8.95 11.31
C ILE A 200 -4.70 9.73 12.00
N SER A 201 -4.40 10.68 12.90
CA SER A 201 -5.37 11.66 13.42
C SER A 201 -6.11 12.47 12.35
N ASP A 202 -5.52 12.71 11.18
CA ASP A 202 -6.12 13.54 10.12
C ASP A 202 -7.08 12.75 9.21
N SER A 203 -6.90 11.43 9.07
CA SER A 203 -7.86 10.55 8.35
C SER A 203 -9.16 10.31 9.12
N PHE A 204 -9.18 10.61 10.43
CA PHE A 204 -10.41 10.54 11.23
C PHE A 204 -11.36 11.72 11.02
N LYS A 205 -11.01 12.72 10.20
CA LYS A 205 -11.96 13.80 9.84
C LYS A 205 -13.00 13.37 8.81
N THR A 206 -12.66 12.42 7.93
CA THR A 206 -13.55 11.93 6.86
C THR A 206 -14.39 10.72 7.25
N LEU A 207 -13.95 9.93 8.24
CA LEU A 207 -14.71 8.78 8.75
C LEU A 207 -16.12 9.14 9.29
N PRO A 208 -16.32 10.25 10.03
CA PRO A 208 -17.64 10.71 10.43
C PRO A 208 -18.51 11.14 9.24
N LEU A 209 -17.90 11.75 8.22
CA LEU A 209 -18.60 12.19 6.99
C LEU A 209 -19.05 10.99 6.15
N LEU A 210 -18.19 9.98 5.95
CA LEU A 210 -18.52 8.73 5.26
C LEU A 210 -19.61 7.94 6.00
N LYS A 211 -19.50 7.83 7.34
CA LYS A 211 -20.56 7.21 8.16
C LYS A 211 -21.88 7.96 8.03
N LYS A 212 -21.84 9.30 8.01
CA LYS A 212 -23.03 10.13 7.81
C LYS A 212 -23.62 9.95 6.41
N CYS A 213 -22.82 9.95 5.35
CA CYS A 213 -23.29 9.69 3.99
C CYS A 213 -23.90 8.29 3.85
N ALA A 214 -23.27 7.25 4.40
CA ALA A 214 -23.83 5.90 4.38
C ALA A 214 -25.15 5.82 5.15
N PHE A 215 -25.23 6.47 6.32
CA PHE A 215 -26.45 6.55 7.11
C PHE A 215 -27.56 7.32 6.38
N ASP A 216 -27.23 8.45 5.77
CA ASP A 216 -28.17 9.26 4.99
C ASP A 216 -28.70 8.48 3.78
N VAL A 217 -27.85 7.77 3.05
CA VAL A 217 -28.26 6.91 1.92
C VAL A 217 -29.20 5.78 2.38
N ILE A 218 -28.86 5.09 3.47
CA ILE A 218 -29.72 4.02 4.03
C ILE A 218 -31.05 4.60 4.50
N THR A 219 -31.03 5.75 5.17
CA THR A 219 -32.23 6.41 5.69
C THR A 219 -33.13 6.89 4.55
N SER A 220 -32.57 7.52 3.51
CA SER A 220 -33.30 7.94 2.32
C SER A 220 -33.86 6.76 1.54
N ALA A 221 -33.12 5.66 1.40
CA ALA A 221 -33.60 4.45 0.76
C ALA A 221 -34.76 3.80 1.54
N ALA A 222 -34.66 3.73 2.87
CA ALA A 222 -35.71 3.21 3.74
C ALA A 222 -36.98 4.08 3.70
N LEU A 223 -36.83 5.42 3.70
CA LEU A 223 -37.94 6.36 3.57
C LEU A 223 -38.62 6.22 2.20
N ALA A 224 -37.85 6.11 1.12
CA ALA A 224 -38.40 5.89 -0.22
C ALA A 224 -39.17 4.56 -0.29
N PHE A 225 -38.59 3.47 0.20
CA PHE A 225 -39.26 2.16 0.24
C PHE A 225 -40.56 2.21 1.05
N THR A 226 -40.55 2.91 2.19
CA THR A 226 -41.72 3.04 3.05
C THR A 226 -42.80 3.89 2.37
N PHE A 227 -42.43 5.01 1.76
CA PHE A 227 -43.37 5.90 1.07
C PHE A 227 -44.01 5.23 -0.15
N PHE A 228 -43.20 4.61 -1.02
CA PHE A 228 -43.72 3.89 -2.18
C PHE A 228 -44.48 2.62 -1.77
N GLY A 229 -44.04 1.90 -0.73
CA GLY A 229 -44.77 0.76 -0.17
C GLY A 229 -46.16 1.15 0.35
N ILE A 230 -46.26 2.25 1.08
CA ILE A 230 -47.55 2.78 1.57
C ILE A 230 -48.43 3.21 0.40
N LEU A 231 -47.89 3.88 -0.63
CA LEU A 231 -48.66 4.25 -1.82
C LEU A 231 -49.18 3.04 -2.58
N ILE A 232 -48.37 2.00 -2.76
CA ILE A 232 -48.78 0.75 -3.42
C ILE A 232 -49.87 0.04 -2.62
N LEU A 233 -49.73 -0.06 -1.30
CA LEU A 233 -50.73 -0.68 -0.43
C LEU A 233 -52.04 0.12 -0.41
N THR A 234 -51.95 1.45 -0.35
CA THR A 234 -53.12 2.34 -0.37
C THR A 234 -53.83 2.29 -1.72
N GLY A 235 -53.07 2.28 -2.82
CA GLY A 235 -53.62 2.09 -4.17
C GLY A 235 -54.29 0.72 -4.32
N ARG A 236 -53.66 -0.35 -3.84
CA ARG A 236 -54.25 -1.70 -3.82
C ARG A 236 -55.53 -1.77 -2.99
N TYR A 237 -55.52 -1.22 -1.78
CA TYR A 237 -56.70 -1.18 -0.90
C TYR A 237 -57.84 -0.33 -1.48
N SER A 238 -57.50 0.77 -2.17
CA SER A 238 -58.50 1.59 -2.87
C SER A 238 -59.10 0.84 -4.06
N LEU A 239 -58.29 0.12 -4.84
CA LEU A 239 -58.74 -0.68 -5.98
C LEU A 239 -59.51 -1.94 -5.56
N SER A 240 -59.20 -2.55 -4.41
CA SER A 240 -59.92 -3.73 -3.90
C SER A 240 -61.33 -3.44 -3.41
N LYS A 241 -61.77 -2.17 -3.44
CA LYS A 241 -63.19 -1.80 -3.23
C LYS A 241 -64.01 -1.80 -4.52
N PHE A 242 -63.35 -1.92 -5.68
CA PHE A 242 -63.97 -1.90 -7.00
C PHE A 242 -64.02 -3.28 -7.69
N PHE A 243 -63.42 -4.30 -7.07
CA PHE A 243 -63.44 -5.72 -7.47
C PHE A 243 -63.89 -6.55 -6.27
#